data_AF-A0A7R9LVY1-F1
#
_entry.id   AF-A0A7R9LVY1-F1
#
_cell.length_a   1.000
_cell.length_b   1.000
_cell.length_c   1.000
_cell.angle_alpha   90.00
_cell.angle_beta   90.00
_cell.angle_gamma   90.00
#
_symmetry.space_group_name_H-M   'P 1'
#
loop_
_entity.id
_entity.type
_entity.pdbx_description
1 polymer ?
#
loop_
_entity_poly.entity_id
_entity_poly.type
_entity_poly.pdbx_seq_one_letter_code
_entity_poly.pdbx_strand_id
1 'polypeptide(L)'
;MAPNHCQVFLGTRPVLMVADPEVIRDMNIKHFHAFVNRHNFTLNSVMVDRSLFNLMGDEWKTMRSIITPTFSSGKMRAMHPIIIDCVHRLDNYLETKAMIGEDVEMKETMGSLTIDAIASCAFGTKIDTYNDHKKTNEFLLYSQKSLHLKLWRCLVFGAHMRSIVSLIEL
;
A
#
# COMPACT_ATOMS: atom_id res chain seq x y z
N MET A 1 8.03 -17.68 -31.18
CA MET A 1 7.92 -16.35 -30.54
C MET A 1 6.61 -16.38 -29.76
N ALA A 2 6.65 -16.73 -28.48
CA ALA A 2 5.45 -16.95 -27.69
C ALA A 2 4.71 -15.61 -27.48
N PRO A 3 3.37 -15.58 -27.55
CA PRO A 3 2.62 -14.36 -27.31
C PRO A 3 2.84 -13.89 -25.86
N ASN A 4 3.42 -12.70 -25.66
CA ASN A 4 3.78 -12.11 -24.36
C ASN A 4 2.56 -11.68 -23.49
N HIS A 5 1.40 -12.29 -23.73
CA HIS A 5 0.14 -11.97 -23.08
C HIS A 5 -0.64 -13.26 -22.84
N CYS A 6 -0.92 -13.53 -21.57
CA CYS A 6 -1.66 -14.71 -21.11
C CYS A 6 -3.05 -14.27 -20.65
N GLN A 7 -4.09 -14.92 -21.16
CA GLN A 7 -5.46 -14.72 -20.70
C GLN A 7 -5.73 -15.67 -19.53
N VAL A 8 -6.14 -15.11 -18.40
CA VAL A 8 -6.48 -15.85 -17.19
C VAL A 8 -7.90 -15.49 -16.77
N PHE A 9 -8.63 -16.42 -16.15
CA PHE A 9 -9.97 -16.15 -15.63
C PHE A 9 -9.91 -15.98 -14.11
N LEU A 10 -10.42 -14.84 -13.61
CA LEU A 10 -10.69 -14.64 -12.19
C LEU A 10 -12.18 -14.91 -11.94
N GLY A 11 -12.49 -16.16 -11.57
CA GLY A 11 -13.88 -16.64 -11.54
C GLY A 11 -14.46 -16.66 -12.95
N THR A 12 -15.57 -15.96 -13.18
CA THR A 12 -16.19 -15.84 -14.51
C THR A 12 -15.66 -14.65 -15.32
N ARG A 13 -14.76 -13.85 -14.76
CA ARG A 13 -14.25 -12.64 -15.41
C ARG A 13 -12.95 -12.93 -16.15
N PRO A 14 -12.88 -12.70 -17.48
CA PRO A 14 -11.62 -12.78 -18.20
C PRO A 14 -10.70 -11.63 -17.78
N VAL A 15 -9.41 -11.92 -17.62
CA VAL A 15 -8.37 -10.98 -17.26
C VAL A 15 -7.17 -11.19 -18.18
N LEU A 16 -6.68 -10.10 -18.77
CA LEU A 16 -5.49 -10.12 -19.60
C LEU A 16 -4.27 -9.79 -18.74
N MET A 17 -3.33 -10.72 -18.64
CA MET A 17 -2.03 -10.48 -18.02
C MET A 17 -1.06 -9.94 -19.07
N VAL A 18 -0.65 -8.68 -18.89
CA VAL A 18 0.31 -8.01 -19.77
C VAL A 18 1.66 -7.98 -19.07
N ALA A 19 2.67 -8.62 -19.65
CA ALA A 19 4.04 -8.65 -19.12
C ALA A 19 5.02 -7.80 -19.95
N ASP A 20 4.60 -7.31 -21.11
CA ASP A 20 5.42 -6.50 -22.01
C ASP A 20 5.52 -5.04 -21.52
N PRO A 21 6.73 -4.51 -21.20
CA PRO A 21 6.91 -3.15 -20.72
C PRO A 21 6.45 -2.05 -21.69
N GLU A 22 6.54 -2.28 -23.00
CA GLU A 22 6.11 -1.30 -24.01
C GLU A 22 4.59 -1.19 -24.01
N VAL A 23 3.90 -2.33 -23.97
CA VAL A 23 2.44 -2.37 -23.86
C VAL A 23 1.96 -1.77 -22.54
N ILE A 24 2.63 -2.07 -21.42
CA ILE A 24 2.33 -1.47 -20.10
C ILE A 24 2.47 0.05 -20.15
N ARG A 25 3.54 0.56 -20.76
CA ARG A 25 3.75 2.00 -20.94
C ARG A 25 2.64 2.61 -21.77
N ASP A 26 2.30 1.98 -22.90
CA ASP A 26 1.30 2.51 -23.82
C ASP A 26 -0.09 2.56 -23.17
N MET A 27 -0.47 1.54 -22.41
CA MET A 27 -1.72 1.55 -21.63
C MET A 27 -1.73 2.65 -20.55
N ASN A 28 -0.63 2.85 -19.82
CA ASN A 28 -0.58 3.79 -18.70
C ASN A 28 -0.31 5.25 -19.11
N ILE A 29 0.20 5.50 -20.31
CA ILE A 29 0.59 6.84 -20.78
C ILE A 29 -0.21 7.24 -22.02
N LYS A 30 0.01 6.56 -23.16
CA LYS A 30 -0.58 6.95 -24.46
C LYS A 30 -2.10 6.77 -24.45
N HIS A 31 -2.56 5.63 -23.94
CA HIS A 31 -3.95 5.21 -23.94
C HIS A 31 -4.57 5.26 -22.55
N PHE A 32 -4.03 6.07 -21.63
CA PHE A 32 -4.51 6.15 -20.24
C PHE A 32 -6.01 6.43 -20.12
N HIS A 33 -6.56 7.23 -21.05
CA HIS A 33 -7.99 7.56 -21.10
C HIS A 33 -8.90 6.34 -21.29
N ALA A 34 -8.40 5.24 -21.87
CA ALA A 34 -9.12 3.98 -21.98
C ALA A 34 -8.99 3.09 -20.73
N PHE A 35 -7.96 3.32 -19.90
CA PHE A 35 -7.61 2.49 -18.72
C PHE A 35 -7.64 3.28 -17.40
N VAL A 36 -8.57 4.23 -17.27
CA VAL A 36 -8.65 5.12 -16.09
C VAL A 36 -9.04 4.35 -14.82
N ASN A 37 -9.94 3.38 -14.94
CA ASN A 37 -10.53 2.68 -13.80
C ASN A 37 -9.67 1.50 -13.37
N ARG A 38 -9.51 1.37 -12.05
CA ARG A 38 -8.84 0.21 -11.43
C ARG A 38 -9.84 -0.89 -11.12
N HIS A 39 -9.33 -2.08 -10.85
CA HIS A 39 -10.18 -3.15 -10.33
C HIS A 39 -10.82 -2.71 -9.01
N ASN A 40 -12.15 -2.70 -8.95
CA ASN A 40 -12.87 -2.32 -7.75
C ASN A 40 -12.84 -3.47 -6.74
N PHE A 41 -12.22 -3.23 -5.58
CA PHE A 41 -12.30 -4.12 -4.43
C PHE A 41 -13.45 -3.66 -3.54
N THR A 42 -14.67 -4.12 -3.83
CA THR A 42 -15.82 -3.87 -2.95
C THR A 42 -15.59 -4.60 -1.62
N LEU A 43 -15.41 -3.83 -0.56
CA LEU A 43 -15.15 -4.35 0.79
C LEU A 43 -16.31 -4.09 1.76
N ASN A 44 -17.51 -3.77 1.23
CA ASN A 44 -18.74 -3.45 1.99
C ASN A 44 -18.49 -2.42 3.10
N SER A 45 -17.57 -1.48 2.87
CA SER A 45 -17.21 -0.44 3.83
C SER A 45 -17.23 0.90 3.11
N VAL A 46 -18.15 1.77 3.54
CA VAL A 46 -18.38 3.09 2.93
C VAL A 46 -17.08 3.91 2.85
N MET A 47 -16.20 3.80 3.85
CA MET A 47 -14.91 4.49 3.87
C MET A 47 -13.95 3.96 2.79
N VAL A 48 -13.88 2.65 2.63
CA VAL A 48 -12.98 2.00 1.66
C VAL A 48 -13.50 2.21 0.24
N ASP A 49 -14.82 2.08 0.05
CA ASP A 49 -15.46 2.24 -1.25
C ASP A 49 -15.35 3.69 -1.77
N ARG A 50 -15.33 4.69 -0.87
CA ARG A 50 -15.11 6.11 -1.20
C ARG A 50 -13.65 6.56 -1.14
N SER A 51 -12.71 5.65 -0.92
CA SER A 51 -11.28 5.98 -0.93
C SER A 51 -10.79 6.26 -2.36
N LEU A 52 -9.71 7.05 -2.48
CA LEU A 52 -9.09 7.36 -3.77
C LEU A 52 -8.72 6.09 -4.59
N PHE A 53 -8.51 4.95 -3.93
CA PHE A 53 -8.13 3.70 -4.60
C PHE A 53 -9.32 2.99 -5.27
N ASN A 54 -10.56 3.27 -4.85
CA ASN A 54 -11.78 2.63 -5.35
C ASN A 54 -12.70 3.55 -6.15
N LEU A 55 -12.54 4.88 -6.03
CA LEU A 55 -13.24 5.84 -6.90
C LEU A 55 -12.92 5.57 -8.38
N MET A 56 -13.89 5.85 -9.25
CA MET A 56 -13.78 5.63 -10.69
C MET A 56 -14.08 6.91 -11.47
N GLY A 57 -13.62 6.96 -12.72
CA GLY A 57 -13.94 8.04 -13.66
C GLY A 57 -13.57 9.44 -13.14
N ASP A 58 -14.49 10.37 -13.29
CA ASP A 58 -14.24 11.79 -12.99
C ASP A 58 -14.23 12.10 -11.49
N GLU A 59 -14.90 11.30 -10.65
CA GLU A 59 -14.81 11.42 -9.19
C GLU A 59 -13.38 11.13 -8.72
N TRP A 60 -12.76 10.07 -9.27
CA TRP A 60 -11.37 9.75 -9.01
C TRP A 60 -10.43 10.87 -9.47
N LYS A 61 -10.63 11.40 -10.69
CA LYS A 61 -9.81 12.51 -11.21
C LYS A 61 -9.90 13.73 -10.30
N THR A 62 -11.10 14.06 -9.85
CA THR A 62 -11.37 15.20 -8.95
C THR A 62 -10.71 14.99 -7.59
N MET A 63 -10.88 13.83 -6.96
CA MET A 63 -10.25 13.56 -5.67
C MET A 63 -8.71 13.54 -5.78
N ARG A 64 -8.18 12.99 -6.88
CA ARG A 64 -6.73 12.98 -7.14
C ARG A 64 -6.17 14.39 -7.29
N SER A 65 -6.85 15.28 -8.00
CA SER A 65 -6.38 16.67 -8.19
C SER A 65 -6.35 17.44 -6.87
N ILE A 66 -7.26 17.13 -5.93
CA ILE A 66 -7.29 17.72 -4.58
C ILE A 66 -6.13 17.22 -3.71
N ILE A 67 -5.81 15.92 -3.77
CA ILE A 67 -4.77 15.32 -2.89
C ILE A 67 -3.35 15.58 -3.39
N THR A 68 -3.14 15.58 -4.71
CA THR A 68 -1.79 15.65 -5.32
C THR A 68 -0.93 16.84 -4.82
N PRO A 69 -1.46 18.06 -4.64
CA PRO A 69 -0.68 19.21 -4.17
C PRO A 69 -0.03 19.04 -2.78
N THR A 70 -0.62 18.19 -1.93
CA THR A 70 -0.08 17.89 -0.59
C THR A 70 1.31 17.26 -0.63
N PHE A 71 1.65 16.59 -1.74
CA PHE A 71 2.96 15.94 -1.95
C PHE A 71 3.90 16.76 -2.84
N SER A 72 3.68 18.07 -2.98
CA SER A 72 4.61 18.97 -3.67
C SER A 72 5.97 19.03 -2.94
N SER A 73 7.04 19.35 -3.67
CA SER A 73 8.40 19.41 -3.11
C SER A 73 8.54 20.36 -1.91
N GLY A 74 7.76 21.45 -1.87
CA GLY A 74 7.72 22.37 -0.73
C GLY A 74 7.09 21.73 0.51
N LYS A 75 5.95 21.04 0.35
CA LYS A 75 5.27 20.36 1.44
C LYS A 75 6.06 19.14 1.95
N MET A 76 6.67 18.38 1.04
CA MET A 76 7.56 17.27 1.39
C MET A 76 8.77 17.74 2.21
N ARG A 77 9.38 18.88 1.85
CA ARG A 77 10.45 19.48 2.67
C ARG A 77 9.98 19.88 4.07
N ALA A 78 8.74 20.36 4.20
CA ALA A 78 8.16 20.67 5.51
C ALA A 78 7.85 19.41 6.35
N MET A 79 7.52 18.29 5.72
CA MET A 79 7.31 17.00 6.41
C MET A 79 8.62 16.35 6.88
N HIS A 80 9.73 16.61 6.18
CA HIS A 80 11.03 16.02 6.47
C HIS A 80 11.45 16.06 7.96
N PRO A 81 11.48 17.22 8.66
CA PRO A 81 11.85 17.24 10.07
C PRO A 81 10.93 16.40 10.95
N ILE A 82 9.63 16.34 10.64
CA ILE A 82 8.65 15.53 11.39
C ILE A 82 8.97 14.03 11.25
N ILE A 83 9.38 13.61 10.04
CA ILE A 83 9.77 12.22 9.78
C ILE A 83 11.08 11.90 10.50
N ILE A 84 12.05 12.81 10.51
CA ILE A 84 13.32 12.64 11.23
C ILE A 84 13.08 12.44 12.74
N ASP A 85 12.16 13.21 13.34
CA ASP A 85 11.77 13.01 14.74
C ASP A 85 11.19 11.61 15.00
N CYS A 86 10.48 11.01 14.04
CA CYS A 86 9.98 9.64 14.14
C CYS A 86 11.12 8.61 14.04
N VAL A 87 12.10 8.85 13.16
CA VAL A 87 13.29 8.00 13.01
C VAL A 87 14.15 8.02 14.28
N HIS A 88 14.37 9.18 14.89
CA HIS A 88 15.12 9.25 16.15
C HIS A 88 14.49 8.44 17.28
N ARG A 89 13.16 8.35 17.33
CA ARG A 89 12.46 7.50 18.31
C ARG A 89 12.67 6.01 18.02
N LEU A 90 12.67 5.63 16.73
CA LEU A 90 13.04 4.28 16.32
C LEU A 90 14.49 3.96 16.71
N ASP A 91 15.44 4.86 16.47
CA ASP A 91 16.86 4.66 16.79
C ASP A 91 17.03 4.38 18.30
N ASN A 92 16.40 5.20 19.16
CA ASN A 92 16.44 5.01 20.60
C ASN A 92 15.82 3.65 21.03
N TYR A 93 14.72 3.25 20.39
CA TYR A 93 14.09 1.95 20.64
C TYR A 93 15.02 0.79 20.26
N LEU A 94 15.65 0.85 19.09
CA LEU A 94 16.58 -0.18 18.62
C LEU A 94 17.84 -0.25 19.47
N GLU A 95 18.40 0.89 19.89
CA GLU A 95 19.54 0.95 20.80
C GLU A 95 19.21 0.28 22.15
N THR A 96 18.02 0.57 22.69
CA THR A 96 17.54 -0.07 23.92
C THR A 96 17.44 -1.59 23.78
N LYS A 97 16.89 -2.08 22.66
CA LYS A 97 16.77 -3.52 22.37
C LYS A 97 18.13 -4.19 22.17
N ALA A 98 19.05 -3.51 21.49
CA ALA A 98 20.42 -3.99 21.28
C ALA A 98 21.19 -4.11 22.60
N MET A 99 21.05 -3.16 23.52
CA MET A 99 21.72 -3.20 24.84
C MET A 99 21.29 -4.40 25.70
N ILE A 100 20.04 -4.83 25.59
CA ILE A 100 19.52 -6.00 26.31
C ILE A 100 19.67 -7.31 25.53
N GLY A 101 20.17 -7.25 24.30
CA GLY A 101 20.36 -8.42 23.44
C GLY A 101 19.05 -9.09 22.99
N GLU A 102 17.97 -8.32 22.84
CA GLU A 102 16.65 -8.83 22.45
C GLU A 102 16.44 -8.70 20.93
N ASP A 103 15.90 -9.76 20.32
CA ASP A 103 15.50 -9.74 18.91
C ASP A 103 14.34 -8.77 18.66
N VAL A 104 14.31 -8.17 17.46
CA VAL A 104 13.29 -7.20 17.06
C VAL A 104 12.55 -7.70 15.84
N GLU A 105 11.21 -7.70 15.91
CA GLU A 105 10.38 -8.03 14.75
C GLU A 105 10.26 -6.84 13.79
N MET A 106 11.07 -6.87 12.73
CA MET A 106 11.26 -5.75 11.82
C MET A 106 9.98 -5.31 11.11
N LYS A 107 9.05 -6.23 10.81
CA LYS A 107 7.78 -5.88 10.16
C LYS A 107 6.94 -4.96 11.04
N GLU A 108 6.88 -5.27 12.34
CA GLU A 108 6.12 -4.46 13.28
C GLU A 108 6.83 -3.14 13.55
N THR A 109 8.15 -3.19 13.78
CA THR A 109 8.97 -2.00 14.06
C THR A 109 8.92 -0.97 12.94
N MET A 110 9.01 -1.40 11.67
CA MET A 110 8.88 -0.50 10.51
C MET A 110 7.42 -0.07 10.27
N GLY A 111 6.45 -0.92 10.63
CA GLY A 111 5.04 -0.57 10.64
C GLY A 111 4.75 0.58 11.59
N SER A 112 5.29 0.51 12.82
CA SER A 112 5.23 1.57 13.83
C SER A 112 5.81 2.89 13.33
N LEU A 113 7.00 2.88 12.70
CA LEU A 113 7.60 4.07 12.11
C LEU A 113 6.67 4.72 11.08
N THR A 114 6.09 3.91 10.19
CA THR A 114 5.22 4.40 9.12
C THR A 114 3.93 5.01 9.69
N ILE A 115 3.38 4.40 10.73
CA ILE A 115 2.17 4.87 11.43
C ILE A 115 2.44 6.19 12.16
N ASP A 116 3.56 6.30 12.87
CA ASP A 116 3.96 7.53 13.55
C ASP A 116 4.22 8.68 12.57
N ALA A 117 4.89 8.37 11.45
CA ALA A 117 5.17 9.35 10.41
C ALA A 117 3.87 9.88 9.78
N ILE A 118 2.92 9.02 9.42
CA ILE A 118 1.65 9.47 8.82
C ILE A 118 0.75 10.16 9.85
N ALA A 119 0.71 9.68 11.10
CA ALA A 119 -0.03 10.33 12.19
C ALA A 119 0.46 11.76 12.42
N SER A 120 1.78 11.94 12.45
CA SER A 120 2.41 13.24 12.70
C SER A 120 2.27 14.16 11.48
N CYS A 121 2.52 13.66 10.26
CA CYS A 121 2.50 14.50 9.05
C CYS A 121 1.08 14.84 8.59
N ALA A 122 0.16 13.87 8.57
CA ALA A 122 -1.18 14.06 8.02
C ALA A 122 -2.19 14.59 9.06
N PHE A 123 -2.03 14.21 10.33
CA PHE A 123 -2.99 14.52 11.39
C PHE A 123 -2.40 15.39 12.51
N GLY A 124 -1.13 15.78 12.43
CA GLY A 124 -0.46 16.58 13.47
C GLY A 124 -0.40 15.88 14.83
N THR A 125 -0.62 14.57 14.87
CA THR A 125 -0.72 13.80 16.11
C THR A 125 0.57 13.06 16.37
N LYS A 126 1.22 13.34 17.50
CA LYS A 126 2.40 12.58 17.94
C LYS A 126 1.93 11.30 18.62
N ILE A 127 2.10 10.20 17.90
CA ILE A 127 1.90 8.85 18.41
C ILE A 127 3.29 8.31 18.70
N ASP A 128 3.49 7.79 19.91
CA ASP A 128 4.75 7.18 20.32
C ASP A 128 4.64 5.67 20.43
N THR A 129 4.47 5.02 19.27
CA THR A 129 4.15 3.57 19.20
C THR A 129 5.17 2.64 19.87
N TYR A 130 6.39 3.11 20.13
CA TYR A 130 7.43 2.33 20.79
C TYR A 130 7.32 2.33 22.32
N ASN A 131 6.86 3.45 22.90
CA ASN A 131 6.73 3.62 24.35
C ASN A 131 5.29 3.47 24.84
N ASP A 132 4.32 3.79 23.99
CA ASP A 132 2.91 3.74 24.31
C ASP A 132 2.38 2.31 24.10
N HIS A 133 1.80 1.70 25.14
CA HIS A 133 1.39 0.30 25.08
C HIS A 133 0.38 0.09 23.94
N LYS A 134 0.70 -0.82 23.01
CA LYS A 134 -0.02 -1.15 21.77
C LYS A 134 -1.56 -1.33 21.88
N LYS A 135 -2.09 -1.49 23.09
CA LYS A 135 -3.52 -1.70 23.36
C LYS A 135 -4.32 -0.41 23.57
N THR A 136 -3.68 0.72 23.85
CA THR A 136 -4.37 1.99 24.18
C THR A 136 -4.53 2.88 22.95
N ASN A 137 -3.63 2.77 21.97
CA ASN A 137 -3.64 3.65 20.81
C ASN A 137 -4.57 3.13 19.70
N GLU A 138 -5.80 3.63 19.66
CA GLU A 138 -6.81 3.25 18.67
C GLU A 138 -6.31 3.44 17.23
N PHE A 139 -5.51 4.47 16.97
CA PHE A 139 -4.95 4.74 15.65
C PHE A 139 -3.99 3.63 15.19
N LEU A 140 -3.13 3.13 16.09
CA LEU A 140 -2.27 1.98 15.81
C LEU A 140 -3.11 0.72 15.54
N LEU A 141 -4.14 0.46 16.36
CA LEU A 141 -5.01 -0.72 16.21
C LEU A 141 -5.74 -0.72 14.86
N TYR A 142 -6.36 0.41 14.48
CA TYR A 142 -7.05 0.53 13.19
C TYR A 142 -6.08 0.48 12.02
N SER A 143 -4.91 1.13 12.13
CA SER A 143 -3.88 1.12 11.08
C SER A 143 -3.31 -0.27 10.86
N GLN A 144 -2.99 -1.01 11.94
CA GLN A 144 -2.53 -2.39 11.84
C GLN A 144 -3.60 -3.30 11.22
N LYS A 145 -4.87 -3.20 11.63
CA LYS A 145 -5.97 -3.94 10.99
C LYS A 145 -6.11 -3.62 9.50
N SER A 146 -5.93 -2.35 9.13
CA SER A 146 -5.99 -1.88 7.75
C SER A 146 -4.83 -2.41 6.91
N LEU A 147 -3.60 -2.37 7.43
CA LEU A 147 -2.41 -2.92 6.77
C LEU A 147 -2.41 -4.46 6.74
N HIS A 148 -3.13 -5.09 7.67
CA HIS A 148 -3.36 -6.53 7.71
C HIS A 148 -4.49 -6.99 6.77
N LEU A 149 -5.10 -6.09 5.96
CA LEU A 149 -5.86 -6.45 4.75
C LEU A 149 -4.89 -7.09 3.72
N LYS A 150 -4.60 -8.35 4.02
CA LYS A 150 -3.96 -9.42 3.27
C LYS A 150 -3.35 -8.99 1.92
N LEU A 151 -2.09 -8.55 1.97
CA LEU A 151 -1.07 -8.86 0.94
C LEU A 151 -1.11 -10.36 0.54
N TRP A 152 -1.53 -11.22 1.47
CA TRP A 152 -1.75 -12.65 1.23
C TRP A 152 -2.81 -12.95 0.18
N ARG A 153 -3.84 -12.10 -0.03
CA ARG A 153 -4.78 -12.29 -1.15
C ARG A 153 -4.08 -12.09 -2.49
N CYS A 154 -3.15 -11.14 -2.60
CA CYS A 154 -2.36 -10.95 -3.83
C CYS A 154 -1.38 -12.11 -4.08
N LEU A 155 -0.73 -12.64 -3.03
CA LEU A 155 0.21 -13.76 -3.16
C LEU A 155 -0.46 -15.11 -3.42
N VAL A 156 -1.66 -15.37 -2.89
CA VAL A 156 -2.42 -16.59 -3.19
C VAL A 156 -2.82 -16.64 -4.68
N PHE A 157 -3.14 -15.50 -5.30
CA PHE A 157 -3.34 -15.43 -6.76
C PHE A 157 -2.05 -15.67 -7.57
N GLY A 158 -0.89 -15.23 -7.08
CA GLY A 158 0.39 -15.46 -7.74
C GLY A 158 0.93 -16.90 -7.61
N ALA A 159 0.66 -17.58 -6.50
CA ALA A 159 1.13 -18.94 -6.25
C ALA A 159 0.29 -20.00 -6.97
N HIS A 160 -1.04 -19.81 -7.07
CA HIS A 160 -1.91 -20.75 -7.77
C HIS A 160 -1.68 -20.75 -9.30
N MET A 161 -1.17 -19.63 -9.83
CA MET A 161 -0.84 -19.49 -11.25
C MET A 161 0.37 -20.33 -11.67
N ARG A 162 1.31 -20.63 -10.76
CA ARG A 162 2.45 -21.53 -11.04
C ARG A 162 2.03 -23.00 -11.16
N SER A 163 1.09 -23.46 -10.34
CA SER A 163 0.61 -24.85 -10.40
C SER A 163 -0.26 -25.14 -11.64
N ILE A 164 -0.97 -24.13 -12.16
CA ILE A 164 -1.78 -24.28 -13.38
C ILE A 164 -0.90 -24.35 -14.64
N VAL A 165 0.22 -23.61 -14.67
CA VAL A 165 1.17 -23.68 -15.81
C VAL A 165 1.84 -25.05 -15.92
N SER A 166 2.12 -25.73 -14.80
CA SER A 166 2.66 -27.10 -14.81
C SER A 166 1.63 -28.20 -15.17
N LEU A 167 0.33 -27.91 -15.12
CA LEU A 167 -0.74 -28.86 -15.46
C LEU A 167 -1.17 -28.80 -16.93
N ILE A 168 -0.71 -27.79 -17.68
CA ILE A 168 -1.02 -27.58 -19.10
C ILE A 168 0.11 -28.11 -20.02
N GLU A 169 1.26 -28.49 -19.45
CA GLU A 169 2.38 -29.14 -20.18
C GLU A 169 2.40 -30.69 -20.04
N LEU A 170 1.24 -31.32 -19.79
CA LEU A 170 1.00 -32.76 -19.93
C LEU A 170 -0.20 -32.99 -20.85
#